data_AF-A0A101G469-F1
#
_entry.id   AF-A0A101G469-F1
#
_cell.length_a   1.000
_cell.length_b   1.000
_cell.length_c   1.000
_cell.angle_alpha   90.00
_cell.angle_beta   90.00
_cell.angle_gamma   90.00
#
_symmetry.space_group_name_H-M   'P 1'
#
loop_
_entity.id
_entity.type
_entity.pdbx_description
1 polymer ?
#
loop_
_entity_poly.entity_id
_entity_poly.type
_entity_poly.pdbx_seq_one_letter_code
_entity_poly.pdbx_strand_id
1 'polypeptide(L)'
;MKVAIYGSATSIDNFNKDLIKQAKEIGELLAQKNHIIITGACAGIPFIVAEAAFKLGGKVIGYSPAINKNDHKKRFNDPIEYFTKMIFIPKNYEYVENKIACYKYRNIRTTINCDKAIIIGGRSGTLDEFIKSYEFGK
;
A
#
# COMPACT_ATOMS: atom_id res chain seq x y z
N MET A 1 -6.27 5.22 14.48
CA MET A 1 -6.84 5.40 13.12
C MET A 1 -6.13 4.47 12.14
N LYS A 2 -6.74 4.21 10.99
CA LYS A 2 -6.18 3.52 9.84
C LYS A 2 -5.75 4.56 8.81
N VAL A 3 -4.46 4.63 8.49
CA VAL A 3 -3.89 5.59 7.54
C VAL A 3 -3.41 4.84 6.30
N ALA A 4 -4.01 5.15 5.15
CA ALA A 4 -3.57 4.61 3.88
C ALA A 4 -2.37 5.39 3.34
N ILE A 5 -1.37 4.67 2.84
CA ILE A 5 -0.16 5.22 2.25
C ILE A 5 -0.14 4.85 0.78
N TYR A 6 -0.17 5.88 -0.06
CA TYR A 6 -0.19 5.77 -1.50
C TYR A 6 1.03 6.47 -2.09
N GLY A 7 1.64 5.86 -3.10
CA GLY A 7 2.86 6.38 -3.68
C GLY A 7 3.41 5.51 -4.81
N SER A 8 4.57 5.93 -5.33
CA SER A 8 5.23 5.21 -6.43
C SER A 8 5.66 3.81 -6.01
N ALA A 9 5.40 2.82 -6.88
CA ALA A 9 5.81 1.43 -6.69
C ALA A 9 7.14 1.06 -7.39
N THR A 10 7.87 2.06 -7.92
CA THR A 10 9.17 1.81 -8.57
C THR A 10 10.26 1.42 -7.57
N SER A 11 11.40 0.91 -8.05
CA SER A 11 12.55 0.56 -7.21
C SER A 11 13.02 1.77 -6.39
N ILE A 12 13.45 1.50 -5.16
CA ILE A 12 14.00 2.49 -4.22
C ILE A 12 15.19 3.27 -4.80
N ASP A 13 15.95 2.66 -5.71
CA ASP A 13 17.11 3.29 -6.37
C ASP A 13 16.72 4.48 -7.25
N ASN A 14 15.43 4.60 -7.60
CA ASN A 14 14.91 5.74 -8.36
C ASN A 14 14.49 6.92 -7.47
N PHE A 15 14.61 6.79 -6.15
CA PHE A 15 14.25 7.85 -5.21
C PHE A 15 15.48 8.54 -4.66
N ASN A 16 15.40 9.86 -4.52
CA ASN A 16 16.43 10.62 -3.80
C ASN A 16 16.41 10.27 -2.29
N LYS A 17 17.54 10.53 -1.62
CA LYS A 17 17.72 10.18 -0.21
C LYS A 17 16.74 10.88 0.72
N ASP A 18 16.38 12.11 0.41
CA ASP A 18 15.46 12.90 1.25
C ASP A 18 14.05 12.32 1.23
N LEU A 19 13.55 11.91 0.05
CA LEU A 19 12.25 11.25 -0.08
C LEU A 19 12.21 9.93 0.68
N ILE A 20 13.28 9.14 0.60
CA ILE A 20 13.40 7.88 1.36
C ILE A 20 13.38 8.18 2.87
N LYS A 21 14.13 9.20 3.32
CA LYS A 21 14.15 9.62 4.72
C LYS A 21 12.77 10.05 5.21
N GLN A 22 12.09 10.91 4.46
CA GLN A 22 10.73 11.37 4.78
C GLN A 22 9.73 10.21 4.84
N ALA A 23 9.79 9.27 3.89
CA ALA A 23 8.92 8.08 3.92
C ALA A 23 9.16 7.23 5.18
N LYS A 24 10.41 7.05 5.61
CA LYS A 24 10.72 6.35 6.86
C LYS A 24 10.17 7.09 8.08
N GLU A 25 10.43 8.39 8.18
CA GLU A 25 9.94 9.24 9.28
C GLU A 25 8.42 9.19 9.39
N ILE A 26 7.69 9.20 8.27
CA ILE A 26 6.23 9.03 8.26
C ILE A 26 5.84 7.68 8.86
N GLY A 27 6.48 6.58 8.44
CA GLY A 27 6.18 5.25 8.96
C GLY A 27 6.45 5.12 10.46
N GLU A 28 7.58 5.65 10.91
CA GLU A 28 7.96 5.65 12.32
C GLU A 28 6.98 6.45 13.18
N LEU A 29 6.60 7.65 12.73
CA LEU A 29 5.66 8.51 13.44
C LEU A 29 4.27 7.85 13.54
N LEU A 30 3.79 7.25 12.46
CA LEU A 30 2.49 6.55 12.46
C LEU A 30 2.51 5.37 13.44
N ALA A 31 3.61 4.60 13.48
CA ALA A 31 3.77 3.51 14.43
C ALA A 31 3.79 4.00 15.89
N GLN A 32 4.58 5.04 16.19
CA GLN A 32 4.66 5.64 17.54
C GLN A 32 3.32 6.20 18.03
N LYS A 33 2.47 6.68 17.12
CA LYS A 33 1.11 7.15 17.42
C LYS A 33 0.06 6.03 17.45
N ASN A 34 0.47 4.76 17.42
CA ASN A 34 -0.40 3.59 17.41
C ASN A 34 -1.45 3.63 16.28
N HIS A 35 -1.07 4.18 15.12
CA HIS A 35 -1.91 4.13 13.92
C HIS A 35 -1.67 2.83 13.16
N ILE A 36 -2.73 2.32 12.53
CA ILE A 36 -2.64 1.16 11.63
C ILE A 36 -2.34 1.68 10.25
N ILE A 37 -1.28 1.18 9.62
CA ILE A 37 -0.91 1.56 8.27
C ILE A 37 -1.57 0.62 7.27
N ILE A 38 -2.18 1.18 6.22
CA ILE A 38 -2.74 0.45 5.09
C ILE A 38 -1.90 0.76 3.86
N THR A 39 -1.50 -0.27 3.11
CA THR A 39 -0.79 -0.10 1.84
C THR A 39 -1.35 -1.00 0.76
N GLY A 40 -0.93 -0.78 -0.49
CA GLY A 40 -1.25 -1.65 -1.62
C GLY A 40 -0.40 -2.93 -1.73
N ALA A 41 0.33 -3.30 -0.66
CA ALA A 41 1.23 -4.45 -0.64
C ALA A 41 2.15 -4.50 -1.87
N CYS A 42 2.80 -3.39 -2.20
CA CYS A 42 3.67 -3.28 -3.36
C CYS A 42 5.03 -2.71 -2.96
N ALA A 43 6.01 -2.80 -3.85
CA ALA A 43 7.32 -2.16 -3.68
C ALA A 43 7.22 -0.62 -3.62
N GLY A 44 8.38 0.04 -3.51
CA GLY A 44 8.51 1.49 -3.57
C GLY A 44 8.14 2.21 -2.27
N ILE A 45 7.57 3.42 -2.38
CA ILE A 45 7.29 4.28 -1.22
C ILE A 45 6.39 3.61 -0.17
N PRO A 46 5.25 2.98 -0.53
CA PRO A 46 4.42 2.32 0.48
C PRO A 46 5.16 1.21 1.24
N PHE A 47 6.10 0.52 0.58
CA PHE A 47 6.94 -0.49 1.22
C PHE A 47 7.93 0.10 2.23
N ILE A 48 8.55 1.24 1.90
CA ILE A 48 9.49 1.93 2.80
C ILE A 48 8.77 2.37 4.09
N VAL A 49 7.56 2.94 3.93
CA VAL A 49 6.73 3.34 5.07
C VAL A 49 6.31 2.13 5.91
N ALA A 50 5.92 1.03 5.25
CA ALA A 50 5.57 -0.24 5.90
C ALA A 50 6.75 -0.82 6.69
N GLU A 51 7.93 -0.89 6.08
CA GLU A 51 9.16 -1.40 6.70
C GLU A 51 9.51 -0.61 7.96
N ALA A 52 9.54 0.71 7.86
CA ALA A 52 9.91 1.59 8.98
C ALA A 52 8.95 1.43 10.16
N ALA A 53 7.64 1.41 9.88
CA ALA A 53 6.63 1.20 10.91
C ALA A 53 6.70 -0.19 11.55
N PHE A 54 6.86 -1.24 10.73
CA PHE A 54 6.93 -2.62 11.20
C PHE A 54 8.13 -2.86 12.11
N LYS A 55 9.29 -2.28 11.80
CA LYS A 55 10.51 -2.37 12.63
C LYS A 55 10.35 -1.75 14.02
N LEU A 56 9.39 -0.83 14.19
CA LEU A 56 9.01 -0.26 15.50
C LEU A 56 7.83 -0.99 16.16
N GLY A 57 7.44 -2.17 15.67
CA GLY A 57 6.30 -2.93 16.18
C GLY A 57 4.93 -2.38 15.75
N GLY A 58 4.90 -1.48 14.78
CA GLY A 58 3.67 -0.92 14.21
C GLY A 58 2.84 -1.96 13.45
N LYS A 59 1.53 -1.72 13.36
CA LYS A 59 0.60 -2.60 12.63
C LYS A 59 0.45 -2.14 11.19
N VAL A 60 0.88 -3.00 10.25
CA VAL A 60 0.78 -2.74 8.81
C VAL A 60 -0.10 -3.79 8.14
N ILE A 61 -1.10 -3.36 7.39
CA ILE A 61 -2.02 -4.18 6.60
C ILE A 61 -1.76 -3.94 5.12
N GLY A 62 -1.30 -4.97 4.42
CA GLY A 62 -1.10 -4.95 2.97
C GLY A 62 -2.33 -5.47 2.23
N TYR A 63 -2.95 -4.65 1.38
CA TYR A 63 -3.98 -5.09 0.46
C TYR A 63 -3.35 -5.46 -0.87
N SER A 64 -3.36 -6.74 -1.19
CA SER A 64 -2.81 -7.25 -2.42
C SER A 64 -3.88 -7.31 -3.53
N PRO A 65 -3.51 -7.01 -4.79
CA PRO A 65 -4.32 -7.33 -5.97
C PRO A 65 -4.35 -8.84 -6.31
N ALA A 66 -3.63 -9.69 -5.57
CA ALA A 66 -3.51 -11.12 -5.82
C ALA A 66 -4.56 -11.94 -5.07
N ILE A 67 -4.79 -13.17 -5.49
CA ILE A 67 -5.76 -14.08 -4.83
C ILE A 67 -5.19 -14.82 -3.61
N ASN A 68 -3.86 -14.86 -3.48
CA ASN A 68 -3.13 -15.42 -2.34
C ASN A 68 -1.65 -15.02 -2.42
N LYS A 69 -0.87 -15.43 -1.41
CA LYS A 69 0.57 -15.13 -1.28
C LYS A 69 1.44 -15.71 -2.40
N ASN A 70 1.09 -16.87 -2.97
CA ASN A 70 1.84 -17.45 -4.09
C ASN A 70 1.58 -16.67 -5.39
N ASP A 71 0.32 -16.34 -5.67
CA ASP A 71 -0.06 -15.49 -6.80
C ASP A 71 0.56 -14.09 -6.69
N HIS A 72 0.60 -13.53 -5.47
CA HIS A 72 1.26 -12.26 -5.18
C HIS A 72 2.72 -12.23 -5.64
N LYS A 73 3.49 -13.23 -5.23
CA LYS A 73 4.90 -13.34 -5.60
C LYS A 73 5.10 -13.60 -7.09
N LYS A 74 4.30 -14.51 -7.67
CA LYS A 74 4.53 -14.98 -9.05
C LYS A 74 3.98 -14.02 -10.11
N ARG A 75 2.76 -13.53 -9.94
CA ARG A 75 2.06 -12.72 -10.95
C ARG A 75 2.26 -11.22 -10.77
N PHE A 76 2.36 -10.76 -9.53
CA PHE A 76 2.56 -9.33 -9.22
C PHE A 76 4.01 -8.99 -8.95
N ASN A 77 4.83 -9.95 -8.52
CA ASN A 77 6.25 -9.76 -8.22
C ASN A 77 6.47 -8.65 -7.18
N ASP A 78 5.61 -8.64 -6.16
CA ASP A 78 5.63 -7.67 -5.06
C ASP A 78 6.14 -8.31 -3.76
N PRO A 79 6.71 -7.49 -2.84
CA PRO A 79 7.24 -7.96 -1.57
C PRO A 79 6.12 -8.38 -0.61
N ILE A 80 6.45 -9.31 0.29
CA ILE A 80 5.51 -9.88 1.27
C ILE A 80 5.92 -9.62 2.72
N GLU A 81 7.08 -9.01 2.90
CA GLU A 81 7.70 -8.71 4.18
C GLU A 81 7.03 -7.48 4.81
N TYR A 82 7.19 -7.33 6.12
CA TYR A 82 6.75 -6.13 6.87
C TYR A 82 5.23 -5.86 6.85
N PHE A 83 4.43 -6.89 6.58
CA PHE A 83 2.98 -6.86 6.76
C PHE A 83 2.57 -7.73 7.94
N THR A 84 1.92 -7.13 8.93
CA THR A 84 1.30 -7.88 10.04
C THR A 84 0.07 -8.67 9.59
N LYS A 85 -0.58 -8.22 8.52
CA LYS A 85 -1.70 -8.90 7.86
C LYS A 85 -1.69 -8.57 6.37
N MET A 86 -1.97 -9.58 5.54
CA MET A 86 -2.23 -9.38 4.12
C MET A 86 -3.68 -9.74 3.80
N ILE A 87 -4.31 -8.94 2.95
CA ILE A 87 -5.67 -9.15 2.45
C ILE A 87 -5.59 -9.33 0.93
N PHE A 88 -6.26 -10.35 0.43
CA PHE A 88 -6.22 -10.75 -0.98
C PHE A 88 -7.59 -10.55 -1.64
N ILE A 89 -7.60 -10.46 -2.97
CA ILE A 89 -8.85 -10.44 -3.73
C ILE A 89 -9.51 -11.84 -3.71
N PRO A 90 -10.85 -11.94 -3.83
CA PRO A 90 -11.53 -13.23 -3.92
C PRO A 90 -11.06 -14.02 -5.15
N LYS A 91 -10.88 -15.34 -5.00
CA LYS A 91 -10.50 -16.23 -6.12
C LYS A 91 -11.53 -16.25 -7.24
N ASN A 92 -12.80 -16.00 -6.92
CA ASN A 92 -13.93 -15.96 -7.84
C ASN A 92 -14.27 -14.54 -8.33
N TYR A 93 -13.36 -13.58 -8.19
CA TYR A 93 -13.55 -12.26 -8.80
C TYR A 93 -13.59 -12.40 -10.33
N GLU A 94 -14.66 -11.93 -10.97
CA GLU A 94 -14.91 -12.08 -12.41
C GLU A 94 -13.73 -11.63 -13.28
N TYR A 95 -13.00 -10.60 -12.83
CA TYR A 95 -11.85 -10.03 -13.53
C TYR A 95 -10.50 -10.44 -12.93
N VAL A 96 -10.41 -11.59 -12.24
CA VAL A 96 -9.18 -12.07 -11.58
C VAL A 96 -7.99 -12.20 -12.54
N GLU A 97 -8.25 -12.55 -13.81
CA GLU A 97 -7.24 -12.66 -14.86
C GLU A 97 -6.81 -11.28 -15.40
N ASN A 98 -7.64 -10.24 -15.24
CA ASN A 98 -7.30 -8.89 -15.65
C ASN A 98 -6.51 -8.17 -14.55
N LYS A 99 -5.19 -8.04 -14.74
CA LYS A 99 -4.27 -7.44 -13.77
C LYS A 99 -4.64 -5.99 -13.41
N ILE A 100 -5.11 -5.19 -14.38
CA ILE A 100 -5.51 -3.80 -14.14
C ILE A 100 -6.77 -3.77 -13.26
N ALA A 101 -7.76 -4.59 -13.57
CA ALA A 101 -8.98 -4.70 -12.76
C ALA A 101 -8.67 -5.15 -11.31
N CYS A 102 -7.71 -6.05 -11.12
CA CYS A 102 -7.24 -6.45 -9.80
C CYS A 102 -6.61 -5.29 -9.02
N TYR A 103 -5.79 -4.46 -9.67
CA TYR A 103 -5.25 -3.24 -9.04
C TYR A 103 -6.35 -2.25 -8.68
N LYS A 104 -7.36 -2.04 -9.54
CA LYS A 104 -8.48 -1.15 -9.23
C LYS A 104 -9.33 -1.65 -8.08
N TYR A 105 -9.59 -2.95 -8.01
CA TYR A 105 -10.25 -3.59 -6.87
C TYR A 105 -9.47 -3.33 -5.58
N ARG A 106 -8.15 -3.55 -5.61
CA ARG A 106 -7.25 -3.24 -4.48
C ARG A 106 -7.35 -1.78 -4.05
N ASN A 107 -7.33 -0.83 -4.99
CA ASN A 107 -7.37 0.60 -4.68
C ASN A 107 -8.67 0.99 -3.97
N ILE A 108 -9.82 0.52 -4.46
CA ILE A 108 -11.11 0.76 -3.79
C ILE A 108 -11.09 0.19 -2.36
N ARG A 109 -10.55 -1.02 -2.20
CA ARG A 109 -10.50 -1.69 -0.90
C ARG A 109 -9.61 -0.97 0.11
N THR A 110 -8.46 -0.46 -0.28
CA THR A 110 -7.60 0.31 0.63
C THR A 110 -8.28 1.60 1.05
N THR A 111 -8.91 2.31 0.12
CA THR A 111 -9.57 3.60 0.40
C THR A 111 -10.78 3.46 1.30
N ILE A 112 -11.68 2.49 1.03
CA ILE A 112 -12.85 2.27 1.89
C ILE A 112 -12.44 1.94 3.33
N ASN A 113 -11.33 1.22 3.50
CA ASN A 113 -10.91 0.71 4.80
C ASN A 113 -9.95 1.63 5.58
N CYS A 114 -9.65 2.84 5.08
CA CYS A 114 -8.86 3.82 5.82
C CYS A 114 -9.71 4.98 6.36
N ASP A 115 -9.20 5.66 7.39
CA ASP A 115 -9.77 6.88 7.95
C ASP A 115 -9.15 8.13 7.30
N LYS A 116 -7.89 8.03 6.88
CA LYS A 116 -7.07 9.10 6.27
C LYS A 116 -6.18 8.51 5.18
N ALA A 117 -5.85 9.31 4.17
CA ALA A 117 -4.91 8.94 3.11
C ALA A 117 -3.73 9.92 3.07
N ILE A 118 -2.52 9.40 2.87
CA ILE A 118 -1.31 10.19 2.61
C ILE A 118 -0.80 9.80 1.23
N ILE A 119 -0.62 10.80 0.35
CA ILE A 119 -0.11 10.64 -1.00
C ILE A 119 1.34 11.11 -1.06
N ILE A 120 2.24 10.25 -1.56
CA ILE A 120 3.67 10.52 -1.65
C ILE A 120 4.17 10.22 -3.07
N GLY A 121 4.31 11.27 -3.89
CA GLY A 121 4.71 11.14 -5.29
C GLY A 121 3.77 10.22 -6.08
N GLY A 122 4.31 9.47 -7.05
CA GLY A 122 3.58 8.41 -7.74
C GLY A 122 3.33 8.64 -9.24
N ARG A 123 2.51 7.76 -9.82
CA ARG A 123 2.09 7.79 -11.23
C ARG A 123 0.56 7.66 -11.32
N SER A 124 0.03 7.22 -12.46
CA SER A 124 -1.41 7.04 -12.70
C SER A 124 -2.12 6.20 -11.63
N GLY A 125 -1.47 5.17 -11.08
CA GLY A 125 -2.03 4.36 -9.99
C GLY A 125 -2.24 5.17 -8.70
N THR A 126 -1.31 6.06 -8.37
CA THR A 126 -1.40 6.91 -7.19
C THR A 126 -2.40 8.06 -7.39
N LEU A 127 -2.48 8.61 -8.61
CA LEU A 127 -3.52 9.57 -8.97
C LEU A 127 -4.92 8.97 -8.81
N ASP A 128 -5.09 7.71 -9.20
CA ASP A 128 -6.34 6.96 -9.02
C ASP A 128 -6.71 6.78 -7.53
N GLU A 129 -5.72 6.56 -6.65
CA GLU A 129 -5.91 6.48 -5.20
C GLU A 129 -6.22 7.85 -4.58
N PHE A 130 -5.62 8.93 -5.09
CA PHE A 130 -5.96 10.30 -4.68
C PHE A 130 -7.42 10.64 -5.02
N ILE A 131 -7.84 10.42 -6.26
CA ILE A 131 -9.22 10.70 -6.70
C ILE A 131 -10.22 9.90 -5.86
N LYS A 132 -9.98 8.60 -5.65
CA LYS A 132 -10.84 7.79 -4.77
C LYS A 132 -10.87 8.32 -3.35
N SER A 133 -9.71 8.66 -2.79
CA SER A 133 -9.63 9.17 -1.41
C SER A 133 -10.46 10.46 -1.27
N TYR A 134 -10.41 11.33 -2.26
CA TYR A 134 -11.24 12.53 -2.34
C TYR A 134 -12.73 12.19 -2.42
N GLU A 135 -13.13 11.30 -3.33
CA GLU A 135 -14.53 10.86 -3.48
C GLU A 135 -15.10 10.20 -2.20
N PHE A 136 -14.28 9.44 -1.49
CA PHE A 136 -14.66 8.78 -0.24
C PHE A 136 -14.50 9.67 1.01
N GLY A 137 -14.16 10.96 0.84
CA GLY A 137 -14.07 11.94 1.93
C GLY A 137 -12.98 11.63 2.96
N LYS A 138 -11.84 11.11 2.51
CA LYS A 138 -10.72 10.73 3.38
C LYS A 138 -9.83 11.92 3.77
#